data_AF-A0AAW1JM50-F1
#
_entry.id   AF-A0AAW1JM50-F1
#
_cell.length_a   1.000
_cell.length_b   1.000
_cell.length_c   1.000
_cell.angle_alpha   90.00
_cell.angle_beta   90.00
_cell.angle_gamma   90.00
#
_symmetry.space_group_name_H-M   'P 1'
#
loop_
_entity.id
_entity.type
_entity.pdbx_description
1 polymer ?
#
loop_
_entity_poly.entity_id
_entity_poly.type
_entity_poly.pdbx_seq_one_letter_code
_entity_poly.pdbx_strand_id
1 'polypeptide(L)'
;MFGHWKDTHHCYSLDLETQRVWDYEGDSYVHGLNQSKADGKSAVVNPHCISHDGNCGTCGEGEDSEITWTLFNSKVDTIMDEYNHLLATQLENQRQYYESLLVEAKSKRDNVSVDAEEKASKLKDLQSKLEQYEESKKTVMDMNHSLIKGQEKYKKRLEEIKNREISAVKSRNEQILDLEEQIRDMKFFIAAQKKLGDTTDGGIKGGTVLPVPQMEPPPTDTKKRTKSGRRR
;
A
#
# COMPACT_ATOMS: atom_id res chain seq x y z
N MET A 1 -37.13 31.17 -3.40
CA MET A 1 -36.59 31.18 -4.78
C MET A 1 -35.73 29.95 -5.09
N PHE A 2 -34.82 29.52 -4.20
CA PHE A 2 -33.99 28.31 -4.40
C PHE A 2 -34.77 27.01 -4.68
N GLY A 3 -35.92 26.79 -4.03
CA GLY A 3 -36.77 25.62 -4.31
C GLY A 3 -37.38 25.62 -5.72
N HIS A 4 -37.68 26.79 -6.29
CA HIS A 4 -38.28 26.90 -7.62
C HIS A 4 -37.29 26.49 -8.73
N TRP A 5 -36.01 26.88 -8.60
CA TRP A 5 -34.96 26.46 -9.52
C TRP A 5 -34.82 24.93 -9.56
N LYS A 6 -34.86 24.26 -8.40
CA LYS A 6 -34.76 22.79 -8.32
C LYS A 6 -35.89 22.06 -9.06
N ASP A 7 -37.09 22.62 -9.03
CA ASP A 7 -38.27 21.96 -9.60
C ASP A 7 -38.49 22.31 -11.08
N THR A 8 -38.03 23.48 -11.53
CA THR A 8 -38.38 24.02 -12.86
C THR A 8 -37.20 24.33 -13.76
N HIS A 9 -35.96 24.19 -13.28
CA HIS A 9 -34.74 24.51 -14.03
C HIS A 9 -34.68 25.95 -14.58
N HIS A 10 -35.34 26.91 -13.94
CA HIS A 10 -35.13 28.34 -14.23
C HIS A 10 -33.88 28.84 -13.51
N CYS A 11 -32.80 29.09 -14.26
CA CYS A 11 -31.47 29.37 -13.71
C CYS A 11 -31.24 30.83 -13.31
N TYR A 12 -32.20 31.72 -13.58
CA TYR A 12 -32.07 33.16 -13.30
C TYR A 12 -33.25 33.69 -12.50
N SER A 13 -32.97 34.61 -11.58
CA SER A 13 -33.99 35.40 -10.88
C SER A 13 -33.61 36.88 -10.83
N LEU A 14 -34.61 37.76 -10.96
CA LEU A 14 -34.44 39.21 -10.82
C LEU A 14 -34.78 39.64 -9.40
N ASP A 15 -33.84 40.32 -8.75
CA ASP A 15 -34.09 41.02 -7.50
C ASP A 15 -34.72 42.39 -7.80
N LEU A 16 -35.96 42.59 -7.37
CA LEU A 16 -36.72 43.81 -7.65
C LEU A 16 -36.20 45.02 -6.89
N GLU A 17 -35.56 44.82 -5.73
CA GLU A 17 -35.01 45.92 -4.91
C GLU A 17 -33.73 46.48 -5.53
N THR A 18 -32.85 45.61 -6.03
CA THR A 18 -31.53 46.01 -6.54
C THR A 18 -31.39 45.97 -8.06
N GLN A 19 -32.44 45.53 -8.78
CA GLN A 19 -32.46 45.34 -10.24
C GLN A 19 -31.30 44.48 -10.76
N ARG A 20 -30.76 43.59 -9.92
CA ARG A 20 -29.70 42.66 -10.29
C ARG A 20 -30.27 41.28 -10.57
N VAL A 21 -29.64 40.57 -11.51
CA VAL A 21 -30.00 39.21 -11.85
C VAL A 21 -29.05 38.26 -11.11
N TRP A 22 -29.61 37.26 -10.43
CA TRP A 22 -28.86 36.19 -9.79
C TRP A 22 -28.79 34.98 -10.70
N ASP A 23 -27.59 34.44 -10.89
CA ASP A 23 -27.32 33.18 -11.60
C ASP A 23 -27.13 32.05 -10.58
N TYR A 24 -28.03 31.05 -10.62
CA TYR A 24 -27.97 29.90 -9.72
C TYR A 24 -26.95 28.82 -10.15
N GLU A 25 -26.53 28.79 -11.42
CA GLU A 25 -25.51 27.84 -11.89
C GLU A 25 -24.10 28.37 -11.66
N GLY A 26 -23.89 29.67 -11.87
CA GLY A 26 -22.62 30.35 -11.66
C GLY A 26 -22.41 30.92 -10.25
N ASP A 27 -23.37 30.74 -9.34
CA ASP A 27 -23.38 31.24 -7.95
C ASP A 27 -22.90 32.69 -7.82
N SER A 28 -23.43 33.57 -8.68
CA SER A 28 -22.98 34.96 -8.77
C SER A 28 -24.08 35.93 -9.25
N TYR A 29 -23.90 37.22 -8.95
CA TYR A 29 -24.74 38.28 -9.52
C TYR A 29 -24.24 38.66 -10.91
N VAL A 30 -25.09 38.52 -11.91
CA VAL A 30 -24.85 38.97 -13.29
C VAL A 30 -25.56 40.32 -13.53
N HIS A 31 -24.85 41.25 -14.17
CA HIS A 31 -25.43 42.53 -14.58
C HIS A 31 -26.08 42.36 -15.95
N GLY A 32 -27.42 42.33 -15.98
CA GLY A 32 -28.15 42.28 -17.23
C GLY A 32 -28.00 43.61 -17.98
N LEU A 33 -27.39 43.59 -19.17
CA LEU A 33 -27.37 44.72 -20.09
C LEU A 33 -28.72 44.83 -20.84
N ASN A 34 -29.82 44.92 -20.10
CA ASN A 34 -31.16 45.13 -20.66
C ASN A 34 -31.54 46.60 -20.53
N GLN A 35 -30.88 47.46 -21.30
CA GLN A 35 -31.47 48.75 -21.70
C GLN A 35 -32.22 48.53 -23.02
N SER A 36 -33.37 47.87 -22.97
CA SER A 36 -34.33 47.93 -24.06
C SER A 36 -34.94 49.33 -24.09
N LYS A 37 -34.52 50.09 -25.09
CA LYS A 37 -35.04 51.37 -25.60
C LYS A 37 -36.47 51.71 -25.17
N ALA A 38 -36.61 52.79 -24.39
CA ALA A 38 -37.78 53.65 -24.38
C ALA A 38 -37.32 55.11 -24.18
N ASP A 39 -36.90 55.70 -25.31
CA ASP A 39 -36.92 57.12 -25.66
C ASP A 39 -36.80 58.18 -24.55
N GLY A 40 -35.58 58.36 -24.05
CA GLY A 40 -35.17 59.56 -23.32
C GLY A 40 -34.99 60.73 -24.28
N LYS A 41 -36.04 61.53 -24.48
CA LYS A 41 -35.99 62.83 -25.16
C LYS A 41 -35.15 63.81 -24.33
N SER A 42 -33.83 63.79 -24.49
CA SER A 42 -32.95 64.89 -24.05
C SER A 42 -32.50 65.68 -25.26
N ALA A 43 -33.14 66.82 -25.44
CA ALA A 43 -32.77 67.82 -26.42
C ALA A 43 -31.33 68.27 -26.16
N VAL A 44 -30.51 68.18 -27.20
CA VAL A 44 -29.19 68.79 -27.29
C VAL A 44 -29.35 70.29 -27.07
N VAL A 45 -28.96 70.78 -25.90
CA VAL A 45 -28.75 72.21 -25.67
C VAL A 45 -27.41 72.56 -26.30
N ASN A 46 -27.49 73.13 -27.49
CA ASN A 46 -26.39 73.79 -28.19
C ASN A 46 -25.94 75.02 -27.37
N PRO A 47 -24.68 75.13 -26.93
CA PRO A 47 -24.19 76.34 -26.28
C PRO A 47 -23.78 77.34 -27.36
N HIS A 48 -24.78 77.96 -28.02
CA HIS A 48 -24.50 79.17 -28.76
C HIS A 48 -24.64 80.37 -27.84
N CYS A 49 -23.50 81.05 -27.70
CA CYS A 49 -23.23 82.15 -26.81
C CYS A 49 -24.29 83.23 -26.92
N ILE A 50 -24.81 83.62 -25.76
CA ILE A 50 -25.57 84.84 -25.57
C ILE A 50 -24.58 86.00 -25.68
N SER A 51 -24.70 86.84 -26.70
CA SER A 51 -24.17 88.20 -26.64
C SER A 51 -25.20 89.19 -27.17
N HIS A 52 -25.65 89.96 -26.20
CA HIS A 52 -26.55 91.10 -26.19
C HIS A 52 -25.94 92.29 -26.97
N ASP A 53 -26.78 92.97 -27.75
CA ASP A 53 -26.66 94.30 -28.38
C ASP A 53 -25.30 94.78 -28.95
N GLY A 54 -25.34 95.10 -30.26
CA GLY A 54 -24.99 96.44 -30.75
C GLY A 54 -23.52 96.86 -30.72
N ASN A 55 -22.92 96.92 -31.92
CA ASN A 55 -21.82 97.80 -32.29
C ASN A 55 -20.43 97.50 -31.69
N CYS A 56 -19.62 96.73 -32.45
CA CYS A 56 -18.17 96.90 -32.46
C CYS A 56 -17.70 96.95 -33.91
N GLY A 57 -17.58 98.17 -34.45
CA GLY A 57 -16.83 98.42 -35.66
C GLY A 57 -15.34 98.48 -35.33
N THR A 58 -14.54 97.80 -36.16
CA THR A 58 -13.07 97.84 -36.16
C THR A 58 -12.39 96.96 -35.09
N CYS A 59 -12.24 95.68 -35.39
CA CYS A 59 -11.06 94.91 -35.01
C CYS A 59 -10.40 94.43 -36.30
N GLY A 60 -9.15 94.86 -36.51
CA GLY A 60 -8.36 94.50 -37.69
C GLY A 60 -8.10 93.01 -37.77
N GLU A 61 -7.82 92.54 -38.98
CA GLU A 61 -7.29 91.21 -39.29
C GLU A 61 -6.07 90.93 -38.41
N GLY A 62 -6.26 90.12 -37.37
CA GLY A 62 -5.21 89.70 -36.45
C GLY A 62 -4.72 88.32 -36.83
N GLU A 63 -3.44 88.24 -37.20
CA GLU A 63 -2.64 87.01 -37.36
C GLU A 63 -2.66 86.11 -36.09
N ASP A 64 -3.23 86.60 -34.97
CA ASP A 64 -3.43 85.91 -33.71
C ASP A 64 -4.37 84.68 -33.78
N SER A 65 -5.26 84.62 -34.77
CA SER A 65 -6.21 83.50 -34.89
C SER A 65 -5.56 82.20 -35.39
N GLU A 66 -4.51 82.30 -36.21
CA GLU A 66 -3.73 81.16 -36.72
C GLU A 66 -2.73 80.64 -35.66
N ILE A 67 -2.13 81.55 -34.89
CA ILE A 67 -1.28 81.22 -33.74
C ILE A 67 -2.09 80.55 -32.63
N THR A 68 -3.34 80.98 -32.42
CA THR A 68 -4.26 80.35 -31.46
C THR A 68 -4.66 78.94 -31.88
N TRP A 69 -4.89 78.70 -33.18
CA TRP A 69 -5.22 77.38 -33.74
C TRP A 69 -4.05 76.39 -33.66
N THR A 70 -2.84 76.83 -33.98
CA THR A 70 -1.63 76.00 -33.89
C THR A 70 -1.30 75.63 -32.44
N LEU A 71 -1.46 76.56 -31.49
CA LEU A 71 -1.30 76.28 -30.06
C LEU A 71 -2.37 75.31 -29.54
N PHE A 72 -3.61 75.41 -30.02
CA PHE A 72 -4.68 74.47 -29.68
C PHE A 72 -4.37 73.06 -30.21
N ASN A 73 -3.92 72.93 -31.46
CA ASN A 73 -3.53 71.64 -32.02
C ASN A 73 -2.34 71.02 -31.26
N SER A 74 -1.34 71.81 -30.88
CA SER A 74 -0.22 71.31 -30.06
C SER A 74 -0.67 70.76 -28.69
N LYS A 75 -1.70 71.36 -28.06
CA LYS A 75 -2.28 70.82 -26.82
C LYS A 75 -3.06 69.53 -27.09
N VAL A 76 -3.80 69.45 -28.19
CA VAL A 76 -4.51 68.23 -28.61
C VAL A 76 -3.52 67.10 -28.88
N ASP A 77 -2.42 67.38 -29.58
CA ASP A 77 -1.35 66.41 -29.86
C ASP A 77 -0.70 65.93 -28.56
N THR A 78 -0.39 66.83 -27.62
CA THR A 78 0.13 66.46 -26.29
C THR A 78 -0.82 65.53 -25.54
N ILE A 79 -2.12 65.85 -25.52
CA ILE A 79 -3.14 65.00 -24.86
C ILE A 79 -3.25 63.64 -25.55
N MET A 80 -3.15 63.60 -26.87
CA MET A 80 -3.21 62.36 -27.65
C MET A 80 -1.99 61.47 -27.36
N ASP A 81 -0.80 62.05 -27.24
CA ASP A 81 0.42 61.34 -26.86
C ASP A 81 0.33 60.79 -25.43
N GLU A 82 -0.16 61.58 -24.47
CA GLU A 82 -0.39 61.14 -23.09
C GLU A 82 -1.41 59.99 -23.04
N TYR A 83 -2.51 60.09 -23.80
CA TYR A 83 -3.50 59.03 -23.90
C TYR A 83 -2.90 57.74 -24.50
N ASN A 84 -2.13 57.86 -25.58
CA ASN A 84 -1.43 56.73 -26.19
C ASN A 84 -0.44 56.09 -25.22
N HIS A 85 0.29 56.90 -24.45
CA HIS A 85 1.22 56.40 -23.44
C HIS A 85 0.51 55.68 -22.29
N LEU A 86 -0.61 56.23 -21.81
CA LEU A 86 -1.44 55.59 -20.79
C LEU A 86 -2.02 54.26 -21.31
N LEU A 87 -2.54 54.25 -22.53
CA LEU A 87 -3.08 53.03 -23.16
C LEU A 87 -1.99 51.97 -23.34
N ALA A 88 -0.80 52.36 -23.83
CA ALA A 88 0.33 51.45 -23.97
C ALA A 88 0.76 50.87 -22.60
N THR A 89 0.84 51.71 -21.57
CA THR A 89 1.16 51.29 -20.20
C THR A 89 0.11 50.32 -19.66
N GLN A 90 -1.17 50.58 -19.92
CA GLN A 90 -2.26 49.71 -19.49
C GLN A 90 -2.21 48.33 -20.19
N LEU A 91 -1.96 48.30 -21.50
CA LEU A 91 -1.80 47.06 -22.25
C LEU A 91 -0.57 46.28 -21.80
N GLU A 92 0.54 46.96 -21.50
CA GLU A 92 1.75 46.33 -21.00
C GLU A 92 1.54 45.73 -19.60
N ASN A 93 0.84 46.43 -18.71
CA ASN A 93 0.46 45.90 -17.38
C ASN A 93 -0.41 44.65 -17.50
N GLN A 94 -1.39 44.65 -18.42
CA GLN A 94 -2.23 43.48 -18.68
C GLN A 94 -1.41 42.31 -19.23
N ARG A 95 -0.50 42.57 -20.19
CA ARG A 95 0.40 41.55 -20.74
C ARG A 95 1.21 40.90 -19.65
N GLN A 96 1.87 41.69 -18.80
CA GLN A 96 2.68 41.20 -17.69
C GLN A 96 1.86 40.41 -16.66
N TYR A 97 0.64 40.84 -16.35
CA TYR A 97 -0.25 40.12 -15.44
C TYR A 97 -0.59 38.72 -15.96
N TYR A 98 -1.03 38.60 -17.22
CA TYR A 98 -1.38 37.29 -17.77
C TYR A 98 -0.15 36.41 -18.03
N GLU A 99 0.99 36.99 -18.38
CA GLU A 99 2.25 36.25 -18.49
C GLU A 99 2.69 35.69 -17.13
N SER A 100 2.63 36.47 -16.06
CA SER A 100 2.96 36.00 -14.72
C SER A 100 2.02 34.89 -14.26
N LEU A 101 0.71 35.04 -14.50
CA LEU A 101 -0.29 34.01 -14.21
C LEU A 101 -0.02 32.71 -14.98
N LEU A 102 0.35 32.80 -16.26
CA LEU A 102 0.70 31.64 -17.08
C LEU A 102 1.98 30.94 -16.59
N VAL A 103 3.01 31.71 -16.22
CA VAL A 103 4.26 31.18 -15.67
C VAL A 103 4.01 30.50 -14.33
N GLU A 104 3.22 31.11 -13.45
CA GLU A 104 2.87 30.52 -12.15
C GLU A 104 2.07 29.21 -12.33
N ALA A 105 1.08 29.20 -13.22
CA ALA A 105 0.30 28.00 -13.52
C ALA A 105 1.17 26.87 -14.11
N LYS A 106 2.12 27.20 -14.99
CA LYS A 106 3.10 26.24 -15.52
C LYS A 106 4.01 25.70 -14.42
N SER A 107 4.62 26.58 -13.62
CA SER A 107 5.49 26.18 -12.52
C SER A 107 4.77 25.29 -11.50
N LYS A 108 3.51 25.61 -11.15
CA LYS A 108 2.68 24.76 -10.29
C LYS A 108 2.47 23.37 -10.90
N ARG A 109 2.16 23.29 -12.21
CA ARG A 109 2.02 22.01 -12.91
C ARG A 109 3.32 21.21 -12.90
N ASP A 110 4.44 21.85 -13.21
CA ASP A 110 5.74 21.19 -13.30
C ASP A 110 6.18 20.67 -11.92
N ASN A 111 5.99 21.46 -10.85
CA ASN A 111 6.26 21.02 -9.48
C ASN A 111 5.41 19.82 -9.07
N VAL A 112 4.11 19.81 -9.43
CA VAL A 112 3.23 18.66 -9.19
C VAL A 112 3.68 17.44 -9.99
N SER A 113 4.14 17.62 -11.24
CA SER A 113 4.68 16.53 -12.06
C SER A 113 5.93 15.93 -11.42
N VAL A 114 6.87 16.75 -10.98
CA VAL A 114 8.10 16.30 -10.33
C VAL A 114 7.81 15.56 -9.02
N ASP A 115 6.92 16.09 -8.17
CA ASP A 115 6.51 15.41 -6.93
C ASP A 115 5.77 14.09 -7.21
N ALA A 116 4.95 14.03 -8.26
CA ALA A 116 4.30 12.80 -8.69
C ALA A 116 5.31 11.75 -9.19
N GLU A 117 6.32 12.16 -9.96
CA GLU A 117 7.40 11.30 -10.45
C GLU A 117 8.27 10.77 -9.29
N GLU A 118 8.62 11.63 -8.33
CA GLU A 118 9.37 11.23 -7.13
C GLU A 118 8.58 10.26 -6.25
N LYS A 119 7.28 10.48 -6.08
CA LYS A 119 6.40 9.54 -5.39
C LYS A 119 6.29 8.21 -6.13
N ALA A 120 6.18 8.24 -7.45
CA ALA A 120 6.13 7.04 -8.27
C ALA A 120 7.44 6.22 -8.19
N SER A 121 8.60 6.88 -8.17
CA SER A 121 9.88 6.19 -8.00
C SER A 121 10.01 5.54 -6.62
N LYS A 122 9.64 6.26 -5.55
CA LYS A 122 9.62 5.71 -4.18
C LYS A 122 8.66 4.52 -4.04
N LEU A 123 7.50 4.57 -4.68
CA LEU A 123 6.55 3.45 -4.68
C LEU A 123 7.14 2.22 -5.37
N LYS A 124 7.81 2.41 -6.52
CA LYS A 124 8.49 1.32 -7.23
C LYS A 124 9.60 0.71 -6.39
N ASP A 125 10.40 1.52 -5.69
CA ASP A 125 11.45 1.05 -4.79
C ASP A 125 10.86 0.25 -3.61
N LEU A 126 9.80 0.75 -2.97
CA LEU A 126 9.11 0.03 -1.90
C LEU A 126 8.50 -1.28 -2.38
N GLN A 127 7.93 -1.30 -3.59
CA GLN A 127 7.40 -2.52 -4.20
C GLN A 127 8.52 -3.56 -4.42
N SER A 128 9.67 -3.14 -4.95
CA SER A 128 10.81 -4.04 -5.13
C SER A 128 11.37 -4.59 -3.81
N LYS A 129 11.37 -3.77 -2.74
CA LYS A 129 11.78 -4.22 -1.40
C LYS A 129 10.79 -5.21 -0.80
N LEU A 130 9.49 -4.98 -0.98
CA LEU A 130 8.44 -5.91 -0.54
C LEU A 130 8.59 -7.27 -1.22
N GLU A 131 8.82 -7.29 -2.53
CA GLU A 131 9.04 -8.52 -3.30
C GLU A 131 10.29 -9.28 -2.81
N GLN A 132 11.40 -8.58 -2.56
CA GLN A 132 12.60 -9.18 -1.96
C GLN A 132 12.35 -9.75 -0.56
N TYR A 133 11.60 -9.05 0.29
CA TYR A 133 11.25 -9.56 1.61
C TYR A 133 10.34 -10.78 1.54
N GLU A 134 9.42 -10.83 0.59
CA GLU A 134 8.53 -11.98 0.38
C GLU A 134 9.32 -13.20 -0.09
N GLU A 135 10.25 -13.03 -1.03
CA GLU A 135 11.12 -14.10 -1.50
C GLU A 135 12.08 -14.58 -0.40
N SER A 136 12.70 -13.66 0.34
CA SER A 136 13.53 -14.00 1.51
C SER A 136 12.73 -14.74 2.59
N LYS A 137 11.49 -14.33 2.85
CA LYS A 137 10.61 -15.04 3.78
C LYS A 137 10.33 -16.46 3.30
N LYS A 138 10.04 -16.64 2.01
CA LYS A 138 9.74 -17.94 1.40
C LYS A 138 10.93 -18.89 1.49
N THR A 139 12.13 -18.41 1.14
CA THR A 139 13.37 -19.18 1.25
C THR A 139 13.69 -19.60 2.69
N VAL A 140 13.52 -18.69 3.66
CA VAL A 140 13.69 -19.02 5.09
C VAL A 140 12.65 -20.03 5.57
N MET A 141 11.39 -19.91 5.14
CA MET A 141 10.35 -20.89 5.46
C MET A 141 10.67 -22.27 4.92
N ASP A 142 11.13 -22.37 3.66
CA ASP A 142 11.52 -23.63 3.04
C ASP A 142 12.73 -24.26 3.75
N MET A 143 13.73 -23.44 4.10
CA MET A 143 14.89 -23.89 4.88
C MET A 143 14.46 -24.42 6.26
N ASN A 144 13.61 -23.68 6.97
CA ASN A 144 13.10 -24.09 8.28
C ASN A 144 12.30 -25.40 8.19
N HIS A 145 11.44 -25.54 7.17
CA HIS A 145 10.71 -26.79 6.91
C HIS A 145 11.65 -27.96 6.67
N SER A 146 12.71 -27.76 5.88
CA SER A 146 13.71 -28.80 5.62
C SER A 146 14.48 -29.19 6.88
N LEU A 147 14.80 -28.23 7.75
CA LEU A 147 15.47 -28.44 9.02
C LEU A 147 14.59 -29.20 10.02
N ILE A 148 13.31 -28.83 10.12
CA ILE A 148 12.33 -29.53 10.97
C ILE A 148 12.21 -30.99 10.53
N LYS A 149 12.01 -31.23 9.22
CA LYS A 149 11.99 -32.59 8.65
C LYS A 149 13.28 -33.37 8.93
N GLY A 150 14.43 -32.70 8.86
CA GLY A 150 15.73 -33.28 9.22
C GLY A 150 15.76 -33.69 10.69
N GLN A 151 15.38 -32.77 11.58
CA GLN A 151 15.35 -32.97 13.03
C GLN A 151 14.42 -34.14 13.41
N GLU A 152 13.23 -34.24 12.81
CA GLU A 152 12.29 -35.35 13.02
C GLU A 152 12.90 -36.69 12.61
N LYS A 153 13.58 -36.76 11.47
CA LYS A 153 14.28 -37.98 11.02
C LYS A 153 15.37 -38.39 12.00
N TYR A 154 16.17 -37.45 12.52
CA TYR A 154 17.20 -37.76 13.50
C TYR A 154 16.61 -38.20 14.84
N LYS A 155 15.56 -37.52 15.33
CA LYS A 155 14.84 -37.94 16.54
C LYS A 155 14.29 -39.36 16.41
N LYS A 156 13.68 -39.69 15.27
CA LYS A 156 13.16 -41.04 15.02
C LYS A 156 14.26 -42.10 15.02
N ARG A 157 15.38 -41.83 14.33
CA ARG A 157 16.55 -42.73 14.32
C ARG A 157 17.14 -42.93 15.71
N LEU A 158 17.22 -41.86 16.50
CA LEU A 158 17.71 -41.90 17.88
C LEU A 158 16.82 -42.83 18.73
N GLU A 159 15.50 -42.70 18.60
CA GLU A 159 14.54 -43.55 19.32
C GLU A 159 14.62 -45.01 18.87
N GLU A 160 14.78 -45.27 17.56
CA GLU A 160 15.00 -46.62 17.02
C GLU A 160 16.29 -47.26 17.57
N ILE A 161 17.40 -46.51 17.61
CA ILE A 161 18.68 -46.98 18.18
C ILE A 161 18.53 -47.25 19.68
N LYS A 162 17.91 -46.33 20.42
CA LYS A 162 17.66 -46.46 21.85
C LYS A 162 16.84 -47.72 22.17
N ASN A 163 15.75 -47.95 21.43
CA ASN A 163 14.92 -49.13 21.61
C ASN A 163 15.67 -50.43 21.28
N ARG A 164 16.50 -50.41 20.23
CA ARG A 164 17.35 -51.56 19.86
C ARG A 164 18.36 -51.88 20.98
N GLU A 165 19.00 -50.87 21.55
CA GLU A 165 19.95 -51.05 22.66
C GLU A 165 19.25 -51.56 23.92
N ILE A 166 18.07 -51.02 24.25
CA ILE A 166 17.25 -51.50 25.37
C ILE A 166 16.91 -52.98 25.19
N SER A 167 16.48 -53.40 24.00
CA SER A 167 16.20 -54.82 23.71
C SER A 167 17.45 -55.70 23.78
N ALA A 168 18.59 -55.22 23.29
CA ALA A 168 19.86 -55.95 23.36
C ALA A 168 20.35 -56.14 24.79
N VAL A 169 20.26 -55.09 25.62
CA VAL A 169 20.58 -55.16 27.05
C VAL A 169 19.65 -56.11 27.79
N LYS A 170 18.33 -56.07 27.51
CA LYS A 170 17.37 -57.01 28.11
C LYS A 170 17.73 -58.47 27.78
N SER A 171 17.99 -58.78 26.52
CA SER A 171 18.36 -60.14 26.10
C SER A 171 19.70 -60.60 26.72
N ARG A 172 20.69 -59.71 26.84
CA ARG A 172 21.95 -60.04 27.54
C ARG A 172 21.72 -60.30 29.03
N ASN A 173 20.87 -59.51 29.70
CA ASN A 173 20.53 -59.72 31.11
C ASN A 173 19.79 -61.04 31.32
N GLU A 174 18.87 -61.41 30.43
CA GLU A 174 18.21 -62.72 30.44
C GLU A 174 19.24 -63.85 30.31
N GLN A 175 20.20 -63.75 29.38
CA GLN A 175 21.29 -64.73 29.25
C GLN A 175 22.18 -64.80 30.49
N ILE A 176 22.46 -63.67 31.13
CA ILE A 176 23.24 -63.64 32.39
C ILE A 176 22.48 -64.36 33.49
N LEU A 177 21.16 -64.12 33.64
CA LEU A 177 20.33 -64.81 34.62
C LEU A 177 20.32 -66.33 34.39
N ASP A 178 20.13 -66.78 33.15
CA ASP A 178 20.15 -68.19 32.80
C ASP A 178 21.51 -68.84 33.14
N LEU A 179 22.62 -68.17 32.83
CA LEU A 179 23.97 -68.66 33.15
C LEU A 179 24.25 -68.66 34.66
N GLU A 180 23.74 -67.66 35.39
CA GLU A 180 23.85 -67.62 36.86
C GLU A 180 23.08 -68.77 37.52
N GLU A 181 21.89 -69.12 36.99
CA GLU A 181 21.12 -70.29 37.43
C GLU A 181 21.85 -71.59 37.14
N GLN A 182 22.41 -71.76 35.93
CA GLN A 182 23.24 -72.93 35.61
C GLN A 182 24.44 -73.08 36.55
N ILE A 183 25.14 -71.98 36.86
CA ILE A 183 26.25 -71.99 37.82
C ILE A 183 25.76 -72.35 39.22
N ARG A 184 24.58 -71.88 39.64
CA ARG A 184 23.99 -72.20 40.94
C ARG A 184 23.68 -73.70 41.04
N ASP A 185 23.10 -74.28 40.01
CA ASP A 185 22.79 -75.70 39.92
C ASP A 185 24.06 -76.56 39.92
N MET A 186 25.09 -76.17 39.14
CA MET A 186 26.39 -76.84 39.15
C MET A 186 27.05 -76.77 40.53
N LYS A 187 27.02 -75.62 41.20
CA LYS A 187 27.53 -75.46 42.57
C LYS A 187 26.77 -76.35 43.55
N PHE A 188 25.46 -76.44 43.43
CA PHE A 188 24.63 -77.33 44.25
C PHE A 188 24.99 -78.80 44.01
N PHE A 189 25.13 -79.21 42.75
CA PHE A 189 25.55 -80.56 42.38
C PHE A 189 26.93 -80.92 42.95
N ILE A 190 27.92 -80.04 42.81
CA ILE A 190 29.26 -80.23 43.36
C ILE A 190 29.23 -80.30 44.89
N ALA A 191 28.45 -79.43 45.55
CA ALA A 191 28.30 -79.45 47.00
C ALA A 191 27.65 -80.75 47.49
N ALA A 192 26.62 -81.23 46.80
CA ALA A 192 25.98 -82.51 47.08
C ALA A 192 26.94 -83.68 46.86
N GLN A 193 27.71 -83.68 45.77
CA GLN A 193 28.73 -84.70 45.49
C GLN A 193 29.83 -84.71 46.56
N LYS A 194 30.30 -83.54 46.99
CA LYS A 194 31.30 -83.43 48.07
C LYS A 194 30.76 -83.93 49.40
N LYS A 195 29.52 -83.57 49.76
CA LYS A 195 28.85 -84.08 50.97
C LYS A 195 28.65 -85.59 50.91
N LEU A 196 28.24 -86.14 49.77
CA LEU A 196 28.11 -87.58 49.58
C LEU A 196 29.47 -88.26 49.75
N GLY A 197 30.53 -87.71 49.14
CA GLY A 197 31.92 -88.18 49.29
C GLY A 197 32.44 -88.15 50.72
N ASP A 198 32.17 -87.07 51.48
CA ASP A 198 32.53 -86.94 52.90
C ASP A 198 31.71 -87.87 53.81
N THR A 199 30.49 -88.25 53.42
CA THR A 199 29.64 -89.20 54.17
C THR A 199 29.85 -90.66 53.78
N THR A 200 30.54 -90.94 52.68
CA THR A 200 30.88 -92.31 52.25
C THR A 200 32.18 -92.79 52.88
N ASP A 201 32.19 -92.87 54.20
CA ASP A 201 32.80 -94.01 54.87
C ASP A 201 31.68 -95.06 55.05
N GLY A 202 31.32 -95.73 53.93
CA GLY A 202 30.31 -96.79 53.92
C GLY A 202 29.18 -96.66 52.89
N GLY A 203 29.39 -97.19 51.69
CA GLY A 203 28.40 -98.13 51.14
C GLY A 203 27.38 -97.72 50.07
N ILE A 204 27.55 -96.68 49.25
CA ILE A 204 26.67 -96.48 48.08
C ILE A 204 27.46 -96.02 46.84
N LYS A 205 28.05 -96.98 46.12
CA LYS A 205 28.52 -96.81 44.73
C LYS A 205 27.52 -97.50 43.81
N GLY A 206 26.70 -96.75 43.07
CA GLY A 206 25.85 -97.37 42.04
C GLY A 206 24.62 -96.61 41.52
N GLY A 207 24.33 -95.39 41.98
CA GLY A 207 23.18 -94.63 41.48
C GLY A 207 23.52 -93.76 40.28
N THR A 208 23.24 -94.22 39.06
CA THR A 208 23.27 -93.37 37.85
C THR A 208 21.95 -92.60 37.78
N VAL A 209 22.00 -91.26 37.92
CA VAL A 209 20.83 -90.40 37.70
C VAL A 209 20.80 -90.03 36.21
N LEU A 210 19.84 -90.60 35.48
CA LEU A 210 19.59 -90.25 34.08
C LEU A 210 18.92 -88.87 33.99
N PRO A 211 19.28 -88.03 33.00
CA PRO A 211 18.54 -86.81 32.70
C PRO A 211 17.12 -87.15 32.25
N VAL A 212 16.13 -86.46 32.84
CA VAL A 212 14.75 -86.49 32.35
C VAL A 212 14.71 -85.87 30.95
N PRO A 213 14.14 -86.54 29.93
CA PRO A 213 13.97 -85.95 28.60
C PRO A 213 13.09 -84.71 28.68
N GLN A 214 13.60 -83.56 28.22
CA GLN A 214 12.76 -82.40 27.97
C GLN A 214 11.74 -82.76 26.89
N MET A 215 10.45 -82.79 27.25
CA MET A 215 9.37 -82.86 26.26
C MET A 215 9.46 -81.64 25.36
N GLU A 216 9.58 -81.87 24.05
CA GLU A 216 9.40 -80.82 23.05
C GLU A 216 7.98 -80.22 23.16
N PRO A 217 7.82 -78.89 23.12
CA PRO A 217 6.50 -78.28 23.05
C PRO A 217 5.84 -78.60 21.70
N PRO A 218 4.50 -78.80 21.67
CA PRO A 218 3.79 -79.22 20.45
C PRO A 218 3.86 -78.14 19.35
N PRO A 219 3.76 -78.53 18.07
CA PRO A 219 3.79 -77.59 16.96
C PRO A 219 2.57 -76.66 17.04
N THR A 220 2.84 -75.37 17.22
CA THR A 220 1.79 -74.35 17.11
C THR A 220 1.46 -74.15 15.64
N ASP A 221 0.25 -74.57 15.31
CA ASP A 221 -0.37 -74.51 13.99
C ASP A 221 -0.57 -73.04 13.59
N THR A 222 0.40 -72.47 12.86
CA THR A 222 0.28 -71.12 12.30
C THR A 222 -0.62 -71.18 11.07
N LYS A 223 -1.93 -71.05 11.32
CA LYS A 223 -2.93 -70.72 10.29
C LYS A 223 -2.44 -69.52 9.48
N LYS A 224 -2.04 -69.78 8.24
CA LYS A 224 -1.98 -68.80 7.14
C LYS A 224 -3.32 -68.07 7.06
N ARG A 225 -3.37 -66.83 7.55
CA ARG A 225 -4.37 -65.84 7.10
C ARG A 225 -3.80 -65.13 5.89
N THR A 226 -4.10 -65.66 4.72
CA THR A 226 -4.16 -64.85 3.50
C THR A 226 -5.20 -63.75 3.72
N LYS A 227 -4.78 -62.49 3.71
CA LYS A 227 -5.72 -61.38 3.51
C LYS A 227 -5.48 -60.80 2.12
N SER A 228 -6.44 -61.08 1.26
CA SER A 228 -6.63 -60.49 -0.05
C SER A 228 -6.95 -59.00 0.01
N GLY A 229 -6.46 -58.26 -0.99
CA GLY A 229 -7.04 -56.99 -1.48
C GLY A 229 -6.55 -55.73 -0.77
N ARG A 230 -6.28 -54.60 -1.45
CA ARG A 230 -6.66 -54.19 -2.81
C ARG A 230 -5.87 -52.93 -3.17
N ARG A 231 -5.24 -52.91 -4.37
CA ARG A 231 -4.91 -51.68 -5.10
C ARG A 231 -6.22 -51.02 -5.55
N ARG A 232 -6.44 -49.76 -5.21
CA ARG A 232 -6.59 -48.62 -6.13
C ARG A 232 -6.88 -47.35 -5.35
#